data_AF-A0A4P5VQ86-F1
#
_entry.id   AF-A0A4P5VQ86-F1
#
_cell.length_a   1.000
_cell.length_b   1.000
_cell.length_c   1.000
_cell.angle_alpha   90.00
_cell.angle_beta   90.00
_cell.angle_gamma   90.00
#
_symmetry.space_group_name_H-M   'P 1'
#
loop_
_entity.id
_entity.type
_entity.pdbx_description
1 polymer ?
#
loop_
_entity_poly.entity_id
_entity_poly.type
_entity_poly.pdbx_seq_one_letter_code
_entity_poly.pdbx_strand_id
1 'polypeptide(L)'
;MRLPLTALLLVLLVVWLHAPLFHGGLLGASGTDVYRAVWGFDHQTRGLPLPFWTDRVGFPAGEKLVILPFFSTLLGAPLHLIFGAWTGYNLWMLSLLVLSGVATAWWVEEVSKSPSAGLMAGVAMVVQPSVLLALTDGTPEHVAFWALPALLCSLWITSRSPLRRWPIIAGVFATIVALDSPYHAIFAIPLVPFALWRCTWRGRLRFGATALAGAALVAGLYYMLPLAGPLDNRWDNAAKLSVWWQWDMHKITKPWDHTYTPAFIPALTLVAATILAFFRPARTWPWLLFGLLCIGLALGAYAENGAVLARWWPGVGKPIGAALIWLNDHLAPTAIRFPRRWLVPAALCFWTAAGIGLSRLPKEWMRAAVGVPVALGAVAITLWTTGYREGFPSIDPPAPAFATFIAEHGGEGAALLLPAVRGASRKHERFELPIYASLDESIRSSDLPFLQVAIGRKVMNAPTGLFTMIARHAQSERVTRFVQDLNDLCTPQTMGMPIAPSATQEPQQRVAIANALVDMGLRFVVLDEEAYGVEGLAYARLPFKDHLAEERHFADGTGVTVFVLQP
;
A
#
# COMPACT_ATOMS: atom_id res chain seq x y z
N MET A 1 -26.38 -20.16 7.46
CA MET A 1 -26.00 -19.65 8.80
C MET A 1 -24.57 -20.03 9.22
N ARG A 2 -23.61 -20.33 8.32
CA ARG A 2 -22.27 -20.83 8.71
C ARG A 2 -21.11 -19.85 8.53
N LEU A 3 -21.30 -18.80 7.71
CA LEU A 3 -20.33 -17.72 7.53
C LEU A 3 -19.84 -17.07 8.86
N PRO A 4 -20.67 -16.89 9.91
CA PRO A 4 -20.20 -16.32 11.18
C PRO A 4 -19.09 -17.14 11.85
N LEU A 5 -19.16 -18.47 11.79
CA LEU A 5 -18.12 -19.34 12.35
C LEU A 5 -16.84 -19.24 11.55
N THR A 6 -16.92 -19.26 10.21
CA THR A 6 -15.77 -19.07 9.33
C THR A 6 -15.10 -17.72 9.58
N ALA A 7 -15.88 -16.65 9.72
CA ALA A 7 -15.36 -15.32 10.05
C ALA A 7 -14.67 -15.30 11.42
N LEU A 8 -15.27 -15.90 12.44
CA LEU A 8 -14.65 -16.02 13.77
C LEU A 8 -13.31 -16.77 13.70
N LEU A 9 -13.25 -17.90 12.99
CA LEU A 9 -12.00 -18.67 12.85
C LEU A 9 -10.92 -17.89 12.10
N LEU A 10 -11.29 -17.10 11.08
CA LEU A 10 -10.36 -16.23 10.37
C LEU A 10 -9.86 -15.06 11.24
N VAL A 11 -10.74 -14.47 12.06
CA VAL A 11 -10.34 -13.48 13.06
C VAL A 11 -9.34 -14.09 14.04
N LEU A 12 -9.63 -15.26 14.60
CA LEU A 12 -8.73 -15.95 15.53
C LEU A 12 -7.38 -16.29 14.89
N LEU A 13 -7.37 -16.71 13.63
CA LEU A 13 -6.14 -16.96 12.88
C LEU A 13 -5.32 -15.68 12.70
N VAL A 14 -5.95 -14.58 12.26
CA VAL A 14 -5.25 -13.30 12.05
C VAL A 14 -4.70 -12.77 13.37
N VAL A 15 -5.49 -12.81 14.45
CA VAL A 15 -5.06 -12.43 15.80
C VAL A 15 -3.89 -13.30 16.27
N TRP A 16 -3.92 -14.61 16.04
CA TRP A 16 -2.84 -15.51 16.41
C TRP A 16 -1.55 -15.24 15.61
N LEU A 17 -1.66 -15.05 14.29
CA LEU A 17 -0.53 -14.75 13.41
C LEU A 17 0.18 -13.44 13.78
N HIS A 18 -0.58 -12.46 14.26
CA HIS A 18 -0.09 -11.11 14.57
C HIS A 18 -0.09 -10.82 16.07
N ALA A 19 -0.13 -11.85 16.91
CA ALA A 19 -0.07 -11.70 18.35
C ALA A 19 1.13 -10.88 18.85
N PRO A 20 2.32 -10.91 18.20
CA PRO A 20 3.43 -10.05 18.60
C PRO A 20 3.11 -8.55 18.62
N LEU A 21 2.18 -8.05 17.79
CA LEU A 21 1.77 -6.63 17.80
C LEU A 21 1.11 -6.20 19.12
N PHE A 22 0.60 -7.14 19.92
CA PHE A 22 0.04 -6.81 21.23
C PHE A 22 1.11 -6.39 22.25
N HIS A 23 2.39 -6.61 21.94
CA HIS A 23 3.50 -6.11 22.75
C HIS A 23 3.96 -4.70 22.37
N GLY A 24 3.34 -4.08 21.36
CA GLY A 24 3.70 -2.76 20.84
C GLY A 24 4.16 -2.82 19.38
N GLY A 25 4.63 -1.66 18.89
CA GLY A 25 5.16 -1.51 17.54
C GLY A 25 4.11 -1.26 16.46
N LEU A 26 4.61 -1.03 15.26
CA LEU A 26 3.89 -0.75 14.04
C LEU A 26 4.15 -1.89 13.04
N LEU A 27 3.08 -2.46 12.50
CA LEU A 27 3.17 -3.53 11.51
C LEU A 27 3.90 -3.03 10.26
N GLY A 28 5.07 -3.61 9.97
CA GLY A 28 5.91 -3.13 8.89
C GLY A 28 7.38 -3.51 9.03
N ALA A 29 8.16 -3.22 7.99
CA ALA A 29 9.62 -3.28 8.03
C ALA A 29 10.24 -1.89 7.82
N SER A 30 11.47 -1.74 8.31
CA SER A 30 12.31 -0.56 8.09
C SER A 30 12.53 -0.31 6.59
N GLY A 31 12.46 0.95 6.16
CA GLY A 31 12.76 1.37 4.79
C GLY A 31 11.70 1.02 3.76
N THR A 32 10.47 0.71 4.18
CA THR A 32 9.34 0.42 3.29
C THR A 32 8.31 1.56 3.28
N ASP A 33 7.19 1.39 2.55
CA ASP A 33 6.10 2.36 2.42
C ASP A 33 5.17 2.43 3.67
N VAL A 34 5.52 1.77 4.80
CA VAL A 34 4.69 1.70 6.02
C VAL A 34 4.32 3.07 6.58
N TYR A 35 5.29 3.97 6.78
CA TYR A 35 5.01 5.31 7.29
C TYR A 35 4.16 6.13 6.34
N ARG A 36 4.33 5.94 5.03
CA ARG A 36 3.47 6.56 4.02
C ARG A 36 2.05 6.01 4.08
N ALA A 37 1.86 4.73 4.37
CA ALA A 37 0.54 4.14 4.55
C ALA A 37 -0.15 4.63 5.82
N VAL A 38 0.57 4.75 6.94
CA VAL A 38 0.06 5.38 8.17
C VAL A 38 -0.32 6.83 7.89
N TRP A 39 0.54 7.58 7.19
CA TRP A 39 0.26 8.95 6.79
C TRP A 39 -1.00 9.05 5.93
N GLY A 40 -1.16 8.18 4.92
CA GLY A 40 -2.37 8.16 4.09
C GLY A 40 -3.62 7.86 4.90
N PHE A 41 -3.53 6.89 5.82
CA PHE A 41 -4.60 6.53 6.74
C PHE A 41 -4.99 7.72 7.66
N ASP A 42 -4.02 8.34 8.33
CA ASP A 42 -4.26 9.53 9.17
C ASP A 42 -4.83 10.70 8.35
N HIS A 43 -4.30 10.92 7.15
CA HIS A 43 -4.71 12.01 6.30
C HIS A 43 -6.17 11.90 5.89
N GLN A 44 -6.53 10.76 5.30
CA GLN A 44 -7.84 10.53 4.73
C GLN A 44 -8.94 10.52 5.81
N THR A 45 -8.62 10.06 7.02
CA THR A 45 -9.56 9.98 8.14
C THR A 45 -9.83 11.36 8.74
N ARG A 46 -8.81 12.20 8.93
CA ARG A 46 -9.01 13.59 9.40
C ARG A 46 -9.56 14.53 8.32
N GLY A 47 -9.42 14.20 7.04
CA GLY A 47 -9.95 14.99 5.92
C GLY A 47 -11.46 14.83 5.66
N LEU A 48 -12.17 14.03 6.45
CA LEU A 48 -13.62 13.86 6.32
C LEU A 48 -14.38 15.18 6.54
N PRO A 49 -15.47 15.46 5.78
CA PRO A 49 -16.11 14.59 4.78
C PRO A 49 -15.58 14.72 3.35
N LEU A 50 -14.63 15.63 3.07
CA LEU A 50 -14.07 15.89 1.74
C LEU A 50 -12.58 15.51 1.68
N PRO A 51 -12.22 14.21 1.83
CA PRO A 51 -10.85 13.76 2.06
C PRO A 51 -9.91 13.90 0.86
N PHE A 52 -10.40 14.50 -0.23
CA PHE A 52 -9.66 14.73 -1.46
C PHE A 52 -9.08 16.14 -1.56
N TRP A 53 -9.51 17.06 -0.69
CA TRP A 53 -8.94 18.39 -0.54
C TRP A 53 -8.39 18.54 0.87
N THR A 54 -7.19 19.06 0.99
CA THR A 54 -6.56 19.24 2.29
C THR A 54 -5.72 20.49 2.36
N ASP A 55 -5.71 21.12 3.53
CA ASP A 55 -4.77 22.17 3.91
C ASP A 55 -3.73 21.66 4.91
N ARG A 56 -3.78 20.37 5.27
CA ARG A 56 -2.83 19.74 6.19
C ARG A 56 -1.46 19.55 5.56
N VAL A 57 -1.39 19.52 4.24
CA VAL A 57 -0.17 19.33 3.45
C VAL A 57 -0.14 20.41 2.38
N GLY A 58 1.04 20.92 2.06
CA GLY A 58 1.19 21.98 1.07
C GLY A 58 0.65 23.34 1.53
N PHE A 59 0.60 23.60 2.84
CA PHE A 59 0.26 24.92 3.37
C PHE A 59 1.10 26.02 2.67
N PRO A 60 0.55 27.21 2.38
CA PRO A 60 -0.83 27.65 2.62
C PRO A 60 -1.82 27.25 1.52
N ALA A 61 -1.34 26.79 0.37
CA ALA A 61 -2.18 26.52 -0.79
C ALA A 61 -3.05 25.27 -0.62
N GLY A 62 -2.53 24.26 0.09
CA GLY A 62 -3.14 22.95 0.21
C GLY A 62 -2.95 22.09 -1.04
N GLU A 63 -3.40 20.84 -0.94
CA GLU A 63 -3.24 19.81 -1.97
C GLU A 63 -4.59 19.15 -2.30
N LYS A 64 -4.74 18.73 -3.55
CA LYS A 64 -5.70 17.71 -3.95
C LYS A 64 -5.01 16.35 -3.86
N LEU A 65 -5.58 15.39 -3.14
CA LEU A 65 -4.97 14.07 -3.04
C LEU A 65 -5.99 12.93 -3.04
N VAL A 66 -5.55 11.76 -3.49
CA VAL A 66 -6.30 10.50 -3.38
C VAL A 66 -5.38 9.46 -2.74
N ILE A 67 -5.78 8.98 -1.57
CA ILE A 67 -5.11 7.89 -0.87
C ILE A 67 -5.74 6.57 -1.29
N LEU A 68 -4.89 5.59 -1.58
CA LEU A 68 -5.30 4.22 -1.85
C LEU A 68 -4.98 3.34 -0.63
N PRO A 69 -5.83 2.37 -0.28
CA PRO A 69 -7.13 2.06 -0.88
C PRO A 69 -8.22 3.00 -0.37
N PHE A 70 -8.86 3.77 -1.27
CA PHE A 70 -9.69 4.91 -0.87
C PHE A 70 -10.88 4.50 0.00
N PHE A 71 -11.72 3.57 -0.45
CA PHE A 71 -12.95 3.23 0.27
C PHE A 71 -12.63 2.46 1.56
N SER A 72 -11.67 1.53 1.48
CA SER A 72 -11.20 0.75 2.61
C SER A 72 -10.59 1.61 3.73
N THR A 73 -9.89 2.69 3.41
CA THR A 73 -9.40 3.66 4.41
C THR A 73 -10.55 4.41 5.08
N LEU A 74 -11.59 4.82 4.33
CA LEU A 74 -12.77 5.47 4.92
C LEU A 74 -13.49 4.57 5.92
N LEU A 75 -13.61 3.28 5.59
CA LEU A 75 -14.17 2.30 6.53
C LEU A 75 -13.33 2.14 7.80
N GLY A 76 -12.02 2.40 7.72
CA GLY A 76 -11.11 2.39 8.86
C GLY A 76 -11.13 3.65 9.72
N ALA A 77 -11.82 4.72 9.30
CA ALA A 77 -11.85 5.99 10.04
C ALA A 77 -12.26 5.88 11.52
N PRO A 78 -13.25 5.05 11.91
CA PRO A 78 -13.56 4.85 13.32
C PRO A 78 -12.38 4.30 14.14
N LEU A 79 -11.53 3.45 13.55
CA LEU A 79 -10.35 2.92 14.22
C LEU A 79 -9.31 4.01 14.48
N HIS A 80 -9.13 4.91 13.52
CA HIS A 80 -8.28 6.10 13.68
C HIS A 80 -8.79 7.00 14.81
N LEU A 81 -10.10 7.29 14.83
CA LEU A 81 -10.69 8.19 15.83
C LEU A 81 -10.60 7.64 17.26
N ILE A 82 -10.68 6.31 17.42
CA ILE A 82 -10.67 5.66 18.75
C ILE A 82 -9.23 5.40 19.23
N PHE A 83 -8.34 4.96 18.34
CA PHE A 83 -7.01 4.46 18.70
C PHE A 83 -5.84 5.31 18.19
N GLY A 84 -6.11 6.41 17.49
CA GLY A 84 -5.10 7.24 16.83
C GLY A 84 -4.53 6.61 15.55
N ALA A 85 -3.56 7.29 14.95
CA ALA A 85 -2.98 6.90 13.66
C ALA A 85 -2.25 5.56 13.70
N TRP A 86 -1.37 5.37 14.68
CA TRP A 86 -0.45 4.22 14.76
C TRP A 86 -1.19 2.91 15.08
N THR A 87 -1.88 2.86 16.22
CA THR A 87 -2.65 1.67 16.61
C THR A 87 -3.86 1.45 15.70
N GLY A 88 -4.51 2.53 15.27
CA GLY A 88 -5.61 2.47 14.31
C GLY A 88 -5.18 1.85 12.97
N TYR A 89 -3.98 2.18 12.48
CA TYR A 89 -3.41 1.59 11.26
C TYR A 89 -3.23 0.07 11.39
N ASN A 90 -2.60 -0.40 12.49
CA ASN A 90 -2.43 -1.84 12.72
C ASN A 90 -3.78 -2.57 12.68
N LEU A 91 -4.76 -2.07 13.43
CA LEU A 91 -6.10 -2.66 13.48
C LEU A 91 -6.81 -2.62 12.12
N TRP A 92 -6.62 -1.54 11.36
CA TRP A 92 -7.15 -1.41 10.02
C TRP A 92 -6.55 -2.44 9.06
N MET A 93 -5.22 -2.60 9.04
CA MET A 93 -4.53 -3.60 8.19
C MET A 93 -4.98 -5.03 8.53
N LEU A 94 -5.08 -5.38 9.82
CA LEU A 94 -5.58 -6.68 10.25
C LEU A 94 -7.06 -6.88 9.85
N SER A 95 -7.87 -5.83 9.92
CA SER A 95 -9.27 -5.87 9.48
C SER A 95 -9.37 -6.12 7.97
N LEU A 96 -8.53 -5.48 7.15
CA LEU A 96 -8.47 -5.73 5.72
C LEU A 96 -8.09 -7.18 5.40
N LEU A 97 -7.13 -7.74 6.14
CA LEU A 97 -6.72 -9.13 6.00
C LEU A 97 -7.86 -10.09 6.31
N VAL A 98 -8.58 -9.87 7.43
CA VAL A 98 -9.76 -10.64 7.80
C VAL A 98 -10.85 -10.51 6.74
N LEU A 99 -11.17 -9.29 6.29
CA LEU A 99 -12.19 -9.05 5.26
C LEU A 99 -11.84 -9.76 3.96
N SER A 100 -10.58 -9.75 3.54
CA SER A 100 -10.08 -10.45 2.35
C SER A 100 -10.25 -11.98 2.48
N GLY A 101 -9.93 -12.53 3.64
CA GLY A 101 -10.17 -13.94 3.96
C GLY A 101 -11.66 -14.32 3.97
N VAL A 102 -12.50 -13.51 4.62
CA VAL A 102 -13.94 -13.75 4.76
C VAL A 102 -14.64 -13.64 3.41
N ALA A 103 -14.34 -12.63 2.61
CA ALA A 103 -14.93 -12.46 1.29
C ALA A 103 -14.52 -13.60 0.35
N THR A 104 -13.27 -14.06 0.41
CA THR A 104 -12.80 -15.25 -0.31
C THR A 104 -13.51 -16.52 0.14
N ALA A 105 -13.67 -16.70 1.46
CA ALA A 105 -14.38 -17.85 2.01
C ALA A 105 -15.85 -17.86 1.59
N TRP A 106 -16.52 -16.71 1.64
CA TRP A 106 -17.90 -16.55 1.18
C TRP A 106 -18.04 -16.88 -0.31
N TRP A 107 -17.14 -16.34 -1.14
CA TRP A 107 -17.07 -16.65 -2.55
C TRP A 107 -16.96 -18.16 -2.81
N VAL A 108 -15.97 -18.81 -2.19
CA VAL A 108 -15.71 -20.23 -2.41
C VAL A 108 -16.82 -21.10 -1.84
N GLU A 109 -17.39 -20.76 -0.67
CA GLU A 109 -18.57 -21.44 -0.11
C GLU A 109 -19.75 -21.37 -1.08
N GLU A 110 -19.97 -20.24 -1.75
CA GLU A 110 -21.10 -20.08 -2.69
C GLU A 110 -20.95 -20.85 -4.01
N VAL A 111 -19.73 -20.98 -4.53
CA VAL A 111 -19.47 -21.76 -5.76
C VAL A 111 -19.37 -23.26 -5.48
N SER A 112 -18.82 -23.65 -4.34
CA SER A 112 -18.59 -25.05 -3.95
C SER A 112 -19.74 -25.67 -3.14
N LYS A 113 -20.60 -24.83 -2.54
CA LYS A 113 -21.63 -25.23 -1.56
C LYS A 113 -21.05 -26.01 -0.38
N SER A 114 -19.88 -25.58 0.09
CA SER A 114 -19.10 -26.23 1.15
C SER A 114 -18.44 -25.18 2.06
N PRO A 115 -18.90 -25.03 3.31
CA PRO A 115 -18.28 -24.17 4.31
C PRO A 115 -16.80 -24.51 4.55
N SER A 116 -16.45 -25.80 4.60
CA SER A 116 -15.06 -26.23 4.79
C SER A 116 -14.16 -25.83 3.62
N ALA A 117 -14.70 -25.83 2.40
CA ALA A 117 -13.98 -25.35 1.23
C ALA A 117 -13.79 -23.82 1.26
N GLY A 118 -14.82 -23.11 1.73
CA GLY A 118 -14.75 -21.67 1.99
C GLY A 118 -13.68 -21.33 3.01
N LEU A 119 -13.71 -21.96 4.19
CA LEU A 119 -12.70 -21.77 5.24
C LEU A 119 -11.28 -22.05 4.72
N MET A 120 -11.09 -23.16 4.01
CA MET A 120 -9.78 -23.51 3.42
C MET A 120 -9.26 -22.40 2.51
N ALA A 121 -10.09 -21.90 1.58
CA ALA A 121 -9.69 -20.84 0.66
C ALA A 121 -9.46 -19.50 1.38
N GLY A 122 -10.29 -19.17 2.38
CA GLY A 122 -10.12 -17.96 3.19
C GLY A 122 -8.82 -17.98 3.99
N VAL A 123 -8.51 -19.10 4.65
CA VAL A 123 -7.26 -19.29 5.40
C VAL A 123 -6.07 -19.15 4.47
N ALA A 124 -6.09 -19.87 3.34
CA ALA A 124 -4.98 -19.84 2.39
C ALA A 124 -4.76 -18.45 1.76
N MET A 125 -5.82 -17.65 1.61
CA MET A 125 -5.70 -16.26 1.16
C MET A 125 -5.08 -15.36 2.24
N VAL A 126 -5.46 -15.53 3.51
CA VAL A 126 -4.89 -14.79 4.66
C VAL A 126 -3.39 -15.04 4.79
N VAL A 127 -2.96 -16.29 4.62
CA VAL A 127 -1.52 -16.67 4.72
C VAL A 127 -0.81 -16.66 3.36
N GLN A 128 -1.36 -16.00 2.36
CA GLN A 128 -0.69 -15.93 1.06
C GLN A 128 0.57 -15.05 1.18
N PRO A 129 1.78 -15.52 0.81
CA PRO A 129 3.01 -14.73 1.00
C PRO A 129 2.97 -13.33 0.40
N SER A 130 2.36 -13.15 -0.78
CA SER A 130 2.24 -11.83 -1.41
C SER A 130 1.38 -10.85 -0.61
N VAL A 131 0.40 -11.34 0.17
CA VAL A 131 -0.44 -10.52 1.05
C VAL A 131 0.30 -10.23 2.35
N LEU A 132 0.94 -11.24 2.96
CA LEU A 132 1.77 -11.03 4.15
C LEU A 132 2.91 -10.04 3.88
N LEU A 133 3.49 -10.11 2.68
CA LEU A 133 4.50 -9.17 2.27
C LEU A 133 3.94 -7.75 2.11
N ALA A 134 2.76 -7.60 1.53
CA ALA A 134 2.13 -6.29 1.41
C ALA A 134 1.88 -5.63 2.78
N LEU A 135 1.64 -6.42 3.83
CA LEU A 135 1.59 -5.91 5.21
C LEU A 135 2.95 -5.37 5.64
N THR A 136 4.03 -6.12 5.43
CA THR A 136 5.40 -5.73 5.76
C THR A 136 5.85 -4.48 4.99
N ASP A 137 5.49 -4.39 3.72
CA ASP A 137 5.86 -3.28 2.82
C ASP A 137 5.03 -2.02 3.08
N GLY A 138 3.91 -2.13 3.79
CA GLY A 138 2.99 -1.01 3.98
C GLY A 138 2.24 -0.66 2.69
N THR A 139 1.81 -1.65 1.90
CA THR A 139 1.03 -1.46 0.68
C THR A 139 -0.43 -1.88 0.89
N PRO A 140 -1.24 -1.06 1.61
CA PRO A 140 -2.59 -1.43 2.02
C PRO A 140 -3.50 -1.78 0.84
N GLU A 141 -3.29 -1.20 -0.34
CA GLU A 141 -4.11 -1.48 -1.51
C GLU A 141 -3.93 -2.90 -2.04
N HIS A 142 -2.85 -3.59 -1.69
CA HIS A 142 -2.60 -4.98 -2.04
C HIS A 142 -3.21 -5.94 -1.00
N VAL A 143 -3.36 -5.49 0.25
CA VAL A 143 -4.07 -6.22 1.32
C VAL A 143 -5.60 -6.06 1.18
N ALA A 144 -6.07 -4.89 0.74
CA ALA A 144 -7.48 -4.55 0.52
C ALA A 144 -8.07 -5.19 -0.75
N PHE A 145 -7.91 -6.51 -0.89
CA PHE A 145 -8.42 -7.27 -2.02
C PHE A 145 -9.86 -7.78 -1.83
N TRP A 146 -10.43 -7.66 -0.62
CA TRP A 146 -11.74 -8.20 -0.20
C TRP A 146 -12.92 -7.89 -1.13
N ALA A 147 -12.93 -6.71 -1.76
CA ALA A 147 -14.04 -6.29 -2.61
C ALA A 147 -14.12 -7.13 -3.89
N LEU A 148 -13.01 -7.69 -4.39
CA LEU A 148 -13.01 -8.52 -5.60
C LEU A 148 -13.74 -9.86 -5.41
N PRO A 149 -13.42 -10.72 -4.42
CA PRO A 149 -14.21 -11.93 -4.18
C PRO A 149 -15.65 -11.61 -3.76
N ALA A 150 -15.91 -10.50 -3.06
CA ALA A 150 -17.27 -10.06 -2.75
C ALA A 150 -18.08 -9.68 -4.01
N LEU A 151 -17.44 -9.01 -4.98
CA LEU A 151 -17.99 -8.74 -6.31
C LEU A 151 -18.35 -10.04 -7.03
N LEU A 152 -17.41 -10.99 -7.13
CA LEU A 152 -17.64 -12.28 -7.79
C LEU A 152 -18.80 -13.03 -7.15
N CYS A 153 -18.85 -13.07 -5.81
CA CYS A 153 -19.92 -13.70 -5.06
C CYS A 153 -21.28 -13.08 -5.35
N SER A 154 -21.36 -11.75 -5.34
CA SER A 154 -22.60 -11.02 -5.62
C SER A 154 -23.09 -11.25 -7.05
N LEU A 155 -22.19 -11.29 -8.03
CA LEU A 155 -22.52 -11.64 -9.42
C LEU A 155 -22.99 -13.08 -9.55
N TRP A 156 -22.36 -14.01 -8.85
CA TRP A 156 -22.76 -15.41 -8.85
C TRP A 156 -24.14 -15.63 -8.24
N ILE A 157 -24.44 -14.98 -7.11
CA ILE A 157 -25.78 -15.03 -6.51
C ILE A 157 -26.80 -14.40 -7.47
N THR A 158 -26.47 -13.31 -8.16
CA THR A 158 -27.32 -12.70 -9.19
C THR A 158 -27.70 -13.68 -10.30
N SER A 159 -26.81 -14.60 -10.67
CA SER A 159 -27.11 -15.63 -11.69
C SER A 159 -28.15 -16.66 -11.26
N ARG A 160 -28.41 -16.78 -9.95
CA ARG A 160 -29.27 -17.82 -9.35
C ARG A 160 -30.50 -17.29 -8.63
N SER A 161 -30.50 -16.00 -8.27
CA SER A 161 -31.55 -15.37 -7.49
C SER A 161 -32.27 -14.29 -8.32
N PRO A 162 -33.61 -14.27 -8.33
CA PRO A 162 -34.37 -13.21 -9.00
C PRO A 162 -34.33 -11.86 -8.25
N LEU A 163 -33.80 -11.83 -7.02
CA LEU A 163 -33.79 -10.63 -6.17
C LEU A 163 -33.01 -9.48 -6.81
N ARG A 164 -33.61 -8.29 -6.80
CA ARG A 164 -33.06 -7.09 -7.46
C ARG A 164 -31.80 -6.53 -6.78
N ARG A 165 -31.57 -6.84 -5.50
CA ARG A 165 -30.49 -6.26 -4.69
C ARG A 165 -29.09 -6.74 -5.09
N TRP A 166 -28.93 -7.99 -5.50
CA TRP A 166 -27.61 -8.57 -5.78
C TRP A 166 -26.86 -7.94 -6.96
N PRO A 167 -27.48 -7.63 -8.11
CA PRO A 167 -26.77 -6.92 -9.18
C PRO A 167 -26.37 -5.50 -8.78
N ILE A 168 -27.16 -4.83 -7.92
CA ILE A 168 -26.84 -3.51 -7.38
C ILE A 168 -25.64 -3.60 -6.44
N ILE A 169 -25.67 -4.53 -5.49
CA ILE A 169 -24.56 -4.81 -4.56
C ILE A 169 -23.28 -5.17 -5.35
N ALA A 170 -23.40 -5.96 -6.42
CA ALA A 170 -22.27 -6.26 -7.30
C ALA A 170 -21.71 -4.99 -7.97
N GLY A 171 -22.56 -4.09 -8.47
CA GLY A 171 -22.07 -2.81 -9.02
C GLY A 171 -21.40 -1.91 -7.99
N VAL A 172 -21.91 -1.90 -6.75
CA VAL A 172 -21.25 -1.22 -5.62
C VAL A 172 -19.87 -1.82 -5.36
N PHE A 173 -19.75 -3.15 -5.26
CA PHE A 173 -18.43 -3.78 -5.09
C PHE A 173 -17.50 -3.55 -6.28
N ALA A 174 -18.00 -3.49 -7.52
CA ALA A 174 -17.18 -3.12 -8.68
C ALA A 174 -16.63 -1.70 -8.55
N THR A 175 -17.43 -0.77 -8.00
CA THR A 175 -16.99 0.60 -7.71
C THR A 175 -15.92 0.61 -6.62
N ILE A 176 -16.13 -0.13 -5.52
CA ILE A 176 -15.18 -0.25 -4.42
C ILE A 176 -13.85 -0.86 -4.90
N VAL A 177 -13.91 -1.91 -5.72
CA VAL A 177 -12.72 -2.52 -6.34
C VAL A 177 -11.88 -1.46 -7.09
N ALA A 178 -12.53 -0.61 -7.88
CA ALA A 178 -11.85 0.45 -8.63
C ALA A 178 -11.34 1.60 -7.74
N LEU A 179 -12.09 1.96 -6.69
CA LEU A 179 -11.68 3.00 -5.72
C LEU A 179 -10.51 2.57 -4.85
N ASP A 180 -10.48 1.31 -4.42
CA ASP A 180 -9.42 0.78 -3.57
C ASP A 180 -8.15 0.50 -4.35
N SER A 181 -8.24 0.03 -5.59
CA SER A 181 -7.04 -0.23 -6.40
C SER A 181 -7.36 -0.30 -7.89
N PRO A 182 -6.73 0.54 -8.74
CA PRO A 182 -6.86 0.41 -10.19
C PRO A 182 -6.37 -0.95 -10.69
N TYR A 183 -5.40 -1.58 -10.01
CA TYR A 183 -4.95 -2.94 -10.32
C TYR A 183 -6.05 -3.97 -10.12
N HIS A 184 -6.81 -3.89 -9.02
CA HIS A 184 -7.91 -4.82 -8.75
C HIS A 184 -9.04 -4.66 -9.77
N ALA A 185 -9.30 -3.43 -10.22
CA ALA A 185 -10.22 -3.17 -11.33
C ALA A 185 -9.78 -3.90 -12.61
N ILE A 186 -8.49 -3.85 -12.94
CA ILE A 186 -7.94 -4.58 -14.09
C ILE A 186 -8.07 -6.11 -13.89
N PHE A 187 -7.81 -6.62 -12.69
CA PHE A 187 -7.97 -8.04 -12.36
C PHE A 187 -9.42 -8.51 -12.50
N ALA A 188 -10.38 -7.62 -12.25
CA ALA A 188 -11.81 -7.91 -12.39
C ALA A 188 -12.27 -8.03 -13.86
N ILE A 189 -11.63 -7.32 -14.81
CA ILE A 189 -12.01 -7.30 -16.24
C ILE A 189 -12.18 -8.71 -16.83
N PRO A 190 -11.25 -9.66 -16.67
CA PRO A 190 -11.42 -11.01 -17.20
C PRO A 190 -12.38 -11.89 -16.36
N LEU A 191 -12.51 -11.65 -15.06
CA LEU A 191 -13.32 -12.48 -14.15
C LEU A 191 -14.82 -12.14 -14.19
N VAL A 192 -15.16 -10.85 -14.36
CA VAL A 192 -16.54 -10.35 -14.37
C VAL A 192 -17.36 -10.90 -15.54
N PRO A 193 -16.89 -10.91 -16.81
CA PRO A 193 -17.61 -11.49 -17.93
C PRO A 193 -17.96 -12.96 -17.72
N PHE A 194 -17.05 -13.74 -17.13
CA PHE A 194 -17.29 -15.14 -16.80
C PHE A 194 -18.47 -15.28 -15.82
N ALA A 195 -18.52 -14.44 -14.78
CA ALA A 195 -19.65 -14.42 -13.84
C ALA A 195 -20.94 -13.88 -14.48
N LEU A 196 -20.85 -12.88 -15.35
CA LEU A 196 -21.99 -12.24 -16.03
C LEU A 196 -22.64 -13.12 -17.10
N TRP A 197 -21.90 -14.01 -17.75
CA TRP A 197 -22.45 -14.88 -18.78
C TRP A 197 -23.60 -15.75 -18.27
N ARG A 198 -23.60 -16.08 -16.97
CA ARG A 198 -24.68 -16.83 -16.32
C ARG A 198 -25.84 -15.97 -15.79
N CYS A 199 -25.70 -14.65 -15.79
CA CYS A 199 -26.72 -13.74 -15.31
C CYS A 199 -27.84 -13.53 -16.35
N THR A 200 -29.07 -13.34 -15.87
CA THR A 200 -30.20 -12.93 -16.71
C THR A 200 -29.96 -11.55 -17.32
N TRP A 201 -30.55 -11.25 -18.48
CA TRP A 201 -30.45 -9.94 -19.14
C TRP A 201 -30.76 -8.77 -18.19
N ARG A 202 -31.86 -8.88 -17.42
CA ARG A 202 -32.24 -7.86 -16.42
C ARG A 202 -31.21 -7.71 -15.30
N GLY A 203 -30.57 -8.80 -14.88
CA GLY A 203 -29.46 -8.75 -13.91
C GLY A 203 -28.24 -8.02 -14.48
N ARG A 204 -27.87 -8.32 -15.73
CA ARG A 204 -26.77 -7.65 -16.45
C ARG A 204 -27.00 -6.15 -16.60
N LEU A 205 -28.22 -5.74 -17.00
CA LEU A 205 -28.56 -4.32 -17.13
C LEU A 205 -28.44 -3.55 -15.81
N ARG A 206 -28.93 -4.12 -14.70
CA ARG A 206 -28.84 -3.47 -13.39
C ARG A 206 -27.41 -3.34 -12.91
N PHE A 207 -26.63 -4.42 -13.01
CA PHE A 207 -25.20 -4.40 -12.71
C PHE A 207 -24.50 -3.33 -13.56
N GLY A 208 -24.73 -3.33 -14.88
CA GLY A 208 -24.14 -2.39 -15.82
C GLY A 208 -24.47 -0.94 -15.47
N ALA A 209 -25.73 -0.63 -15.13
CA ALA A 209 -26.13 0.72 -14.71
C ALA A 209 -25.39 1.18 -13.45
N THR A 210 -25.32 0.33 -12.42
CA THR A 210 -24.61 0.66 -11.18
C THR A 210 -23.09 0.73 -11.35
N ALA A 211 -22.51 -0.15 -12.17
CA ALA A 211 -21.09 -0.14 -12.47
C ALA A 211 -20.70 1.10 -13.31
N LEU A 212 -21.56 1.53 -14.23
CA LEU A 212 -21.36 2.74 -15.02
C LEU A 212 -21.44 4.01 -14.15
N ALA A 213 -22.42 4.08 -13.24
CA ALA A 213 -22.49 5.17 -12.26
C ALA A 213 -21.23 5.20 -11.37
N GLY A 214 -20.77 4.03 -10.92
CA GLY A 214 -19.52 3.88 -10.20
C GLY A 214 -18.29 4.32 -11.01
N ALA A 215 -18.21 3.93 -12.28
CA ALA A 215 -17.14 4.33 -13.17
C ALA A 215 -17.12 5.85 -13.41
N ALA A 216 -18.29 6.49 -13.53
CA ALA A 216 -18.40 7.94 -13.62
C ALA A 216 -17.91 8.64 -12.33
N LEU A 217 -18.25 8.08 -11.15
CA LEU A 217 -17.74 8.57 -9.87
C LEU A 217 -16.20 8.45 -9.78
N VAL A 218 -15.65 7.28 -10.11
CA VAL A 218 -14.19 7.06 -10.14
C VAL A 218 -13.55 8.04 -11.13
N ALA A 219 -14.06 8.13 -12.36
CA ALA A 219 -13.55 9.07 -13.35
C ALA A 219 -13.56 10.51 -12.85
N GLY A 220 -14.63 10.95 -12.15
CA GLY A 220 -14.72 12.28 -11.56
C GLY A 220 -13.75 12.53 -10.41
N LEU A 221 -13.53 11.55 -9.52
CA LEU A 221 -12.59 11.66 -8.40
C LEU A 221 -11.14 11.76 -8.88
N TYR A 222 -10.78 10.90 -9.82
CA TYR A 222 -9.44 10.83 -10.41
C TYR A 222 -9.23 11.85 -11.53
N TYR A 223 -10.28 12.57 -11.93
CA TYR A 223 -10.18 13.67 -12.88
C TYR A 223 -9.14 14.68 -12.39
N MET A 224 -8.23 15.07 -13.27
CA MET A 224 -7.06 15.92 -13.03
C MET A 224 -5.83 15.24 -12.42
N LEU A 225 -5.92 14.02 -11.85
CA LEU A 225 -4.73 13.33 -11.33
C LEU A 225 -3.79 12.88 -12.46
N PRO A 226 -2.47 13.16 -12.38
CA PRO A 226 -1.49 12.72 -13.36
C PRO A 226 -1.17 11.22 -13.18
N LEU A 227 -2.17 10.36 -13.40
CA LEU A 227 -2.04 8.91 -13.22
C LEU A 227 -1.13 8.23 -14.25
N ALA A 228 -0.76 8.94 -15.32
CA ALA A 228 0.19 8.46 -16.32
C ALA A 228 1.62 8.67 -15.82
N GLY A 229 2.23 7.63 -15.23
CA GLY A 229 3.64 7.62 -14.85
C GLY A 229 4.54 7.03 -15.95
N PRO A 230 5.87 7.26 -15.88
CA PRO A 230 6.84 6.62 -16.78
C PRO A 230 6.78 5.10 -16.64
N LEU A 231 6.82 4.40 -17.78
CA LEU A 231 6.60 2.96 -17.88
C LEU A 231 7.85 2.11 -17.55
N ASP A 232 8.98 2.77 -17.28
CA ASP A 232 10.31 2.16 -17.41
C ASP A 232 10.66 1.16 -16.29
N ASN A 233 9.96 1.20 -15.14
CA ASN A 233 10.29 0.36 -13.97
C ASN A 233 9.48 -0.95 -13.87
N ARG A 234 8.81 -1.42 -14.94
CA ARG A 234 7.98 -2.64 -14.84
C ARG A 234 8.79 -3.93 -14.61
N TRP A 235 10.01 -3.97 -15.10
CA TRP A 235 10.88 -5.14 -15.09
C TRP A 235 11.35 -5.48 -13.68
N ASP A 236 11.74 -4.47 -12.90
CA ASP A 236 12.20 -4.66 -11.52
C ASP A 236 11.07 -5.06 -10.56
N ASN A 237 9.82 -4.80 -10.95
CA ASN A 237 8.64 -5.06 -10.13
C ASN A 237 7.90 -6.36 -10.47
N ALA A 238 8.43 -7.15 -11.41
CA ALA A 238 7.92 -8.48 -11.73
C ALA A 238 8.38 -9.52 -10.69
N ALA A 239 7.63 -10.61 -10.57
CA ALA A 239 8.04 -11.75 -9.76
C ALA A 239 9.22 -12.45 -10.45
N LYS A 240 10.39 -12.42 -9.80
CA LYS A 240 11.60 -13.06 -10.34
C LYS A 240 11.55 -14.56 -10.06
N LEU A 241 11.42 -15.36 -11.11
CA LEU A 241 11.32 -16.82 -10.99
C LEU A 241 12.55 -17.45 -10.30
N SER A 242 13.73 -16.89 -10.54
CA SER A 242 14.98 -17.30 -9.88
C SER A 242 14.95 -17.06 -8.37
N VAL A 243 14.38 -15.94 -7.92
CA VAL A 243 14.23 -15.60 -6.50
C VAL A 243 13.16 -16.49 -5.86
N TRP A 244 12.01 -16.65 -6.52
CA TRP A 244 10.97 -17.61 -6.10
C TRP A 244 11.58 -19.00 -5.86
N TRP A 245 12.36 -19.50 -6.83
CA TRP A 245 13.02 -20.79 -6.68
C TRP A 245 13.91 -20.90 -5.43
N GLN A 246 14.71 -19.86 -5.19
CA GLN A 246 15.64 -19.85 -4.06
C GLN A 246 14.89 -19.83 -2.73
N TRP A 247 13.72 -19.18 -2.66
CA TRP A 247 12.81 -19.24 -1.52
C TRP A 247 12.27 -20.65 -1.28
N ASP A 248 11.68 -21.28 -2.31
CA ASP A 248 11.15 -22.65 -2.20
C ASP A 248 12.24 -23.67 -1.82
N MET A 249 13.50 -23.41 -2.20
CA MET A 249 14.66 -24.25 -1.88
C MET A 249 15.41 -23.84 -0.60
N HIS A 250 14.91 -22.84 0.12
CA HIS A 250 15.48 -22.33 1.39
C HIS A 250 16.94 -21.89 1.27
N LYS A 251 17.30 -21.40 0.07
CA LYS A 251 18.62 -20.82 -0.21
C LYS A 251 18.70 -19.36 0.23
N ILE A 252 17.55 -18.71 0.39
CA ILE A 252 17.42 -17.39 1.03
C ILE A 252 16.89 -17.64 2.44
N THR A 253 17.68 -17.24 3.44
CA THR A 253 17.37 -17.44 4.86
C THR A 253 17.04 -16.15 5.60
N LYS A 254 17.19 -14.98 4.96
CA LYS A 254 16.75 -13.70 5.53
C LYS A 254 15.29 -13.48 5.15
N PRO A 255 14.32 -13.72 6.06
CA PRO A 255 12.90 -13.76 5.76
C PRO A 255 12.35 -12.46 5.10
N TRP A 256 13.02 -11.31 5.24
CA TRP A 256 12.48 -10.01 4.81
C TRP A 256 13.55 -9.03 4.34
N ASP A 257 14.55 -9.50 3.58
CA ASP A 257 15.43 -8.57 2.88
C ASP A 257 14.59 -7.81 1.82
N HIS A 258 14.33 -6.53 2.06
CA HIS A 258 13.54 -5.67 1.19
C HIS A 258 14.10 -5.62 -0.24
N THR A 259 15.39 -5.92 -0.41
CA THR A 259 16.06 -6.05 -1.72
C THR A 259 15.67 -7.30 -2.52
N TYR A 260 15.13 -8.35 -1.87
CA TYR A 260 14.74 -9.64 -2.48
C TYR A 260 13.33 -10.06 -2.08
N THR A 261 12.40 -9.12 -2.13
CA THR A 261 11.07 -9.30 -1.58
C THR A 261 10.36 -10.52 -2.18
N PRO A 262 9.96 -11.53 -1.36
CA PRO A 262 9.35 -12.76 -1.86
C PRO A 262 7.97 -12.52 -2.47
N ALA A 263 7.92 -12.29 -3.78
CA ALA A 263 6.69 -12.33 -4.55
C ALA A 263 6.49 -13.74 -5.13
N PHE A 264 5.88 -14.64 -4.35
CA PHE A 264 5.66 -16.02 -4.77
C PHE A 264 4.40 -16.68 -4.20
N ILE A 265 4.05 -17.86 -4.73
CA ILE A 265 3.07 -18.79 -4.14
C ILE A 265 3.86 -20.08 -3.78
N PRO A 266 3.84 -20.57 -2.53
CA PRO A 266 4.66 -21.72 -2.18
C PRO A 266 4.28 -22.93 -3.05
N ALA A 267 5.26 -23.58 -3.69
CA ALA A 267 4.99 -24.62 -4.68
C ALA A 267 4.09 -25.74 -4.15
N LEU A 268 4.29 -26.17 -2.89
CA LEU A 268 3.47 -27.20 -2.23
C LEU A 268 2.00 -26.79 -2.09
N THR A 269 1.73 -25.51 -1.81
CA THR A 269 0.36 -25.00 -1.72
C THR A 269 -0.33 -24.98 -3.08
N LEU A 270 0.41 -24.61 -4.13
CA LEU A 270 -0.07 -24.61 -5.52
C LEU A 270 -0.37 -26.05 -6.00
N VAL A 271 0.51 -26.99 -5.68
CA VAL A 271 0.33 -28.43 -5.98
C VAL A 271 -0.90 -28.97 -5.25
N ALA A 272 -1.04 -28.71 -3.95
CA ALA A 272 -2.21 -29.15 -3.18
C ALA A 272 -3.52 -28.59 -3.75
N ALA A 273 -3.57 -27.29 -4.07
CA ALA A 273 -4.73 -26.67 -4.70
C ALA A 273 -5.07 -27.30 -6.06
N THR A 274 -4.05 -27.58 -6.87
CA THR A 274 -4.19 -28.19 -8.19
C THR A 274 -4.69 -29.64 -8.11
N ILE A 275 -4.13 -30.46 -7.20
CA ILE A 275 -4.59 -31.84 -6.96
C ILE A 275 -6.08 -31.85 -6.59
N LEU A 276 -6.50 -30.98 -5.66
CA LEU A 276 -7.91 -30.88 -5.28
C LEU A 276 -8.77 -30.45 -6.46
N ALA A 277 -8.32 -29.49 -7.27
CA ALA A 277 -9.05 -29.02 -8.44
C ALA A 277 -9.33 -30.14 -9.47
N PHE A 278 -8.44 -31.12 -9.59
CA PHE A 278 -8.63 -32.28 -10.47
C PHE A 278 -9.74 -33.25 -10.05
N PHE A 279 -10.35 -33.09 -8.87
CA PHE A 279 -11.55 -33.86 -8.50
C PHE A 279 -12.80 -33.43 -9.29
N ARG A 280 -12.80 -32.25 -9.92
CA ARG A 280 -13.88 -31.76 -10.81
C ARG A 280 -13.35 -30.95 -12.01
N PRO A 281 -12.56 -31.56 -12.91
CA PRO A 281 -11.80 -30.84 -13.93
C PRO A 281 -12.67 -29.94 -14.82
N ALA A 282 -13.84 -30.44 -15.24
CA ALA A 282 -14.77 -29.68 -16.10
C ALA A 282 -15.27 -28.36 -15.47
N ARG A 283 -15.30 -28.25 -14.14
CA ARG A 283 -15.73 -27.03 -13.44
C ARG A 283 -14.58 -26.16 -12.96
N THR A 284 -13.38 -26.72 -12.85
CA THR A 284 -12.19 -26.06 -12.31
C THR A 284 -11.26 -25.52 -13.39
N TRP A 285 -11.31 -26.05 -14.62
CA TRP A 285 -10.43 -25.63 -15.71
C TRP A 285 -10.39 -24.12 -16.00
N PRO A 286 -11.54 -23.40 -16.04
CA PRO A 286 -11.50 -21.94 -16.27
C PRO A 286 -10.70 -21.19 -15.20
N TRP A 287 -10.80 -21.63 -13.94
CA TRP A 287 -10.08 -21.04 -12.82
C TRP A 287 -8.59 -21.37 -12.87
N LEU A 288 -8.23 -22.62 -13.19
CA LEU A 288 -6.83 -23.01 -13.33
C LEU A 288 -6.15 -22.28 -14.49
N LEU A 289 -6.79 -22.20 -15.66
CA LEU A 289 -6.25 -21.49 -16.82
C LEU A 289 -6.07 -20.01 -16.53
N PHE A 290 -7.05 -19.37 -15.89
CA PHE A 290 -6.93 -17.97 -15.53
C PHE A 290 -5.89 -17.74 -14.42
N GLY A 291 -5.77 -18.65 -13.46
CA GLY A 291 -4.70 -18.64 -12.45
C GLY A 291 -3.31 -18.74 -13.08
N LEU A 292 -3.13 -19.63 -14.06
CA LEU A 292 -1.89 -19.77 -14.83
C LEU A 292 -1.58 -18.52 -15.66
N LEU A 293 -2.60 -17.91 -16.28
CA LEU A 293 -2.46 -16.63 -16.96
C LEU A 293 -1.96 -15.55 -16.00
N CYS A 294 -2.55 -15.45 -14.80
CA CYS A 294 -2.13 -14.50 -13.77
C CYS A 294 -0.68 -14.77 -13.31
N ILE A 295 -0.28 -16.02 -13.13
CA ILE A 295 1.13 -16.36 -12.85
C ILE A 295 2.03 -15.87 -13.99
N GLY A 296 1.65 -16.11 -15.25
CA GLY A 296 2.43 -15.67 -16.40
C GLY A 296 2.58 -14.15 -16.48
N LEU A 297 1.50 -13.40 -16.19
CA LEU A 297 1.54 -11.94 -16.10
C LEU A 297 2.33 -11.45 -14.88
N ALA A 298 2.36 -12.21 -13.77
CA ALA A 298 3.14 -11.85 -12.59
C ALA A 298 4.65 -11.88 -12.83
N LEU A 299 5.11 -12.81 -13.67
CA LEU A 299 6.52 -13.01 -14.01
C LEU A 299 7.08 -11.92 -14.95
N GLY A 300 6.21 -11.08 -15.54
CA GLY A 300 6.62 -10.02 -16.46
C GLY A 300 7.31 -10.53 -17.74
N ALA A 301 7.84 -9.61 -18.53
CA ALA A 301 8.55 -9.90 -19.79
C ALA A 301 10.03 -10.28 -19.59
N TYR A 302 10.44 -10.74 -18.39
CA TYR A 302 11.84 -10.90 -18.03
C TYR A 302 12.56 -11.96 -18.88
N ALA A 303 13.64 -11.57 -19.57
CA ALA A 303 14.35 -12.42 -20.53
C ALA A 303 14.93 -13.70 -19.91
N GLU A 304 15.32 -13.67 -18.63
CA GLU A 304 15.86 -14.84 -17.95
C GLU A 304 14.81 -15.91 -17.64
N ASN A 305 13.50 -15.59 -17.71
CA ASN A 305 12.43 -16.55 -17.38
C ASN A 305 12.58 -17.85 -18.18
N GLY A 306 12.88 -17.76 -19.49
CA GLY A 306 13.09 -18.94 -20.33
C GLY A 306 14.32 -19.76 -19.94
N ALA A 307 15.40 -19.11 -19.50
CA ALA A 307 16.62 -19.79 -19.05
C ALA A 307 16.40 -20.50 -17.71
N VAL A 308 15.71 -19.85 -16.76
CA VAL A 308 15.34 -20.46 -15.47
C VAL A 308 14.40 -21.63 -15.68
N LEU A 309 13.33 -21.47 -16.46
CA LEU A 309 12.39 -22.54 -16.77
C LEU A 309 13.06 -23.73 -17.48
N ALA A 310 14.03 -23.48 -18.37
CA ALA A 310 14.74 -24.55 -19.06
C ALA A 310 15.61 -25.41 -18.13
N ARG A 311 16.01 -24.88 -16.95
CA ARG A 311 16.67 -25.68 -15.91
C ARG A 311 15.72 -26.67 -15.25
N TRP A 312 14.43 -26.34 -15.16
CA TRP A 312 13.40 -27.20 -14.57
C TRP A 312 12.79 -28.17 -15.59
N TRP A 313 12.51 -27.66 -16.78
CA TRP A 313 11.93 -28.41 -17.89
C TRP A 313 12.82 -28.28 -19.13
N PRO A 314 13.89 -29.11 -19.22
CA PRO A 314 14.72 -29.18 -20.41
C PRO A 314 13.88 -29.39 -21.68
N GLY A 315 14.15 -28.62 -22.73
CA GLY A 315 13.43 -28.68 -24.01
C GLY A 315 12.18 -27.81 -24.12
N VAL A 316 11.41 -27.62 -23.04
CA VAL A 316 10.13 -26.88 -23.08
C VAL A 316 10.20 -25.52 -22.38
N GLY A 317 11.11 -25.34 -21.42
CA GLY A 317 11.20 -24.11 -20.63
C GLY A 317 11.52 -22.85 -21.43
N LYS A 318 12.39 -22.94 -22.46
CA LYS A 318 12.69 -21.81 -23.36
C LYS A 318 11.44 -21.37 -24.17
N PRO A 319 10.73 -22.28 -24.87
CA PRO A 319 9.45 -21.95 -25.51
C PRO A 319 8.43 -21.32 -24.57
N ILE A 320 8.27 -21.85 -23.35
CA ILE A 320 7.34 -21.27 -22.36
C ILE A 320 7.80 -19.85 -21.98
N GLY A 321 9.09 -19.65 -21.72
CA GLY A 321 9.63 -18.32 -21.42
C GLY A 321 9.36 -17.31 -22.54
N ALA A 322 9.55 -17.70 -23.80
CA ALA A 322 9.23 -16.85 -24.96
C ALA A 322 7.73 -16.52 -25.04
N ALA A 323 6.86 -17.49 -24.76
CA ALA A 323 5.42 -17.26 -24.69
C ALA A 323 5.03 -16.31 -23.56
N LEU A 324 5.70 -16.38 -22.39
CA LEU A 324 5.49 -15.45 -21.27
C LEU A 324 5.90 -14.02 -21.62
N ILE A 325 7.02 -13.84 -22.32
CA ILE A 325 7.46 -12.53 -22.81
C ILE A 325 6.41 -11.97 -23.76
N TRP A 326 6.04 -12.75 -24.79
CA TRP A 326 5.01 -12.34 -25.74
C TRP A 326 3.69 -11.97 -25.06
N LEU A 327 3.24 -12.78 -24.10
CA LEU A 327 2.02 -12.54 -23.33
C LEU A 327 2.08 -11.19 -22.60
N ASN A 328 3.20 -10.89 -21.94
CA ASN A 328 3.35 -9.65 -21.20
C ASN A 328 3.46 -8.44 -22.13
N ASP A 329 4.14 -8.57 -23.27
CA ASP A 329 4.27 -7.47 -24.23
C ASP A 329 2.94 -7.10 -24.90
N HIS A 330 2.02 -8.07 -25.07
CA HIS A 330 0.78 -7.88 -25.82
C HIS A 330 -0.48 -7.78 -24.96
N LEU A 331 -0.53 -8.48 -23.82
CA LEU A 331 -1.73 -8.55 -22.98
C LEU A 331 -1.59 -7.82 -21.64
N ALA A 332 -0.37 -7.59 -21.13
CA ALA A 332 -0.23 -6.88 -19.87
C ALA A 332 -0.63 -5.41 -20.08
N PRO A 333 -1.68 -4.92 -19.39
CA PRO A 333 -2.10 -3.54 -19.57
C PRO A 333 -0.96 -2.60 -19.19
N THR A 334 -0.75 -1.58 -20.01
CA THR A 334 0.36 -0.64 -19.79
C THR A 334 0.25 0.14 -18.47
N ALA A 335 -0.96 0.19 -17.90
CA ALA A 335 -1.21 0.78 -16.60
C ALA A 335 -0.63 -0.04 -15.42
N ILE A 336 -0.22 -1.30 -15.61
CA ILE A 336 0.29 -2.14 -14.51
C ILE A 336 1.78 -1.88 -14.27
N ARG A 337 2.07 -1.03 -13.28
CA ARG A 337 3.45 -0.79 -12.79
C ARG A 337 4.07 -1.97 -12.03
N PHE A 338 3.27 -2.77 -11.32
CA PHE A 338 3.75 -3.85 -10.46
C PHE A 338 3.18 -5.22 -10.88
N PRO A 339 3.79 -5.90 -11.88
CA PRO A 339 3.30 -7.19 -12.37
C PRO A 339 3.13 -8.24 -11.27
N ARG A 340 4.02 -8.27 -10.27
CA ARG A 340 3.95 -9.21 -9.13
C ARG A 340 2.58 -9.25 -8.41
N ARG A 341 1.79 -8.17 -8.48
CA ARG A 341 0.44 -8.11 -7.88
C ARG A 341 -0.54 -9.12 -8.50
N TRP A 342 -0.27 -9.65 -9.68
CA TRP A 342 -1.07 -10.74 -10.29
C TRP A 342 -1.01 -12.06 -9.50
N LEU A 343 -0.09 -12.23 -8.54
CA LEU A 343 -0.03 -13.43 -7.70
C LEU A 343 -1.25 -13.56 -6.76
N VAL A 344 -1.85 -12.44 -6.33
CA VAL A 344 -3.06 -12.46 -5.49
C VAL A 344 -4.27 -13.03 -6.24
N PRO A 345 -4.67 -12.50 -7.43
CA PRO A 345 -5.74 -13.11 -8.20
C PRO A 345 -5.39 -14.52 -8.69
N ALA A 346 -4.11 -14.85 -8.92
CA ALA A 346 -3.69 -16.23 -9.18
C ALA A 346 -4.06 -17.15 -8.00
N ALA A 347 -3.64 -16.81 -6.78
CA ALA A 347 -3.95 -17.57 -5.57
C ALA A 347 -5.47 -17.73 -5.37
N LEU A 348 -6.25 -16.65 -5.53
CA LEU A 348 -7.71 -16.71 -5.48
C LEU A 348 -8.27 -17.76 -6.45
N CYS A 349 -7.75 -17.84 -7.67
CA CYS A 349 -8.24 -18.76 -8.69
C CYS A 349 -7.88 -20.21 -8.39
N PHE A 350 -6.65 -20.50 -7.97
CA PHE A 350 -6.25 -21.84 -7.55
C PHE A 350 -7.06 -22.33 -6.35
N TRP A 351 -7.28 -21.49 -5.33
CA TRP A 351 -8.08 -21.87 -4.16
C TRP A 351 -9.58 -21.96 -4.46
N THR A 352 -10.10 -21.16 -5.39
CA THR A 352 -11.46 -21.33 -5.93
C THR A 352 -11.60 -22.69 -6.62
N ALA A 353 -10.63 -23.06 -7.46
CA ALA A 353 -10.59 -24.34 -8.16
C ALA A 353 -10.51 -25.52 -7.16
N ALA A 354 -9.62 -25.41 -6.16
CA ALA A 354 -9.48 -26.41 -5.10
C ALA A 354 -10.78 -26.59 -4.32
N GLY A 355 -11.46 -25.50 -3.94
CA GLY A 355 -12.74 -25.57 -3.23
C GLY A 355 -13.86 -26.19 -4.07
N ILE A 356 -13.94 -25.87 -5.37
CA ILE A 356 -14.86 -26.54 -6.30
C ILE A 356 -14.52 -28.03 -6.41
N GLY A 357 -13.24 -28.39 -6.50
CA GLY A 357 -12.80 -29.78 -6.52
C GLY A 357 -13.21 -30.55 -5.27
N LEU A 358 -12.97 -29.98 -4.09
CA LEU A 358 -13.33 -30.54 -2.78
C LEU A 358 -14.84 -30.82 -2.65
N SER A 359 -15.69 -30.03 -3.33
CA SER A 359 -17.14 -30.27 -3.38
C SER A 359 -17.55 -31.59 -4.06
N ARG A 360 -16.61 -32.34 -4.65
CA ARG A 360 -16.84 -33.72 -5.13
C ARG A 360 -17.14 -34.69 -4.00
N LEU A 361 -16.58 -34.46 -2.82
CA LEU A 361 -16.82 -35.29 -1.65
C LEU A 361 -18.28 -35.10 -1.19
N PRO A 362 -19.01 -36.19 -0.92
CA PRO A 362 -20.46 -36.15 -0.77
C PRO A 362 -20.90 -35.49 0.55
N LYS A 363 -20.15 -35.71 1.63
CA LYS A 363 -20.52 -35.28 2.98
C LYS A 363 -19.61 -34.16 3.46
N GLU A 364 -20.17 -33.22 4.22
CA GLU A 364 -19.42 -32.06 4.73
C GLU A 364 -18.26 -32.46 5.64
N TRP A 365 -18.43 -33.47 6.50
CA TRP A 365 -17.35 -33.94 7.37
C TRP A 365 -16.14 -34.48 6.58
N MET A 366 -16.37 -35.09 5.40
CA MET A 366 -15.28 -35.56 4.53
C MET A 366 -14.55 -34.36 3.91
N ARG A 367 -15.29 -33.32 3.54
CA ARG A 367 -14.71 -32.06 3.05
C ARG A 367 -13.93 -31.37 4.15
N ALA A 368 -14.43 -31.35 5.38
CA ALA A 368 -13.72 -30.82 6.54
C ALA A 368 -12.44 -31.61 6.82
N ALA A 369 -12.51 -32.94 6.80
CA ALA A 369 -11.37 -33.83 7.04
C ALA A 369 -10.23 -33.68 6.03
N VAL A 370 -10.49 -33.11 4.85
CA VAL A 370 -9.45 -32.78 3.85
C VAL A 370 -9.13 -31.28 3.86
N GLY A 371 -10.15 -30.42 3.82
CA GLY A 371 -10.00 -28.98 3.71
C GLY A 371 -9.34 -28.33 4.91
N VAL A 372 -9.64 -28.78 6.14
CA VAL A 372 -9.01 -28.23 7.36
C VAL A 372 -7.52 -28.58 7.42
N PRO A 373 -7.08 -29.84 7.23
CA PRO A 373 -5.65 -30.14 7.15
C PRO A 373 -4.92 -29.40 6.03
N VAL A 374 -5.54 -29.22 4.86
CA VAL A 374 -4.94 -28.44 3.76
C VAL A 374 -4.79 -26.96 4.16
N ALA A 375 -5.78 -26.39 4.84
CA ALA A 375 -5.71 -25.02 5.34
C ALA A 375 -4.59 -24.86 6.37
N LEU A 376 -4.49 -25.76 7.35
CA LEU A 376 -3.42 -25.76 8.35
C LEU A 376 -2.05 -26.00 7.72
N GLY A 377 -1.98 -26.88 6.72
CA GLY A 377 -0.79 -27.12 5.93
C GLY A 377 -0.34 -25.88 5.16
N ALA A 378 -1.27 -25.11 4.57
CA ALA A 378 -0.95 -23.84 3.92
C ALA A 378 -0.37 -22.83 4.93
N VAL A 379 -0.95 -22.72 6.13
CA VAL A 379 -0.41 -21.88 7.22
C VAL A 379 1.02 -22.32 7.57
N ALA A 380 1.22 -23.60 7.84
CA ALA A 380 2.53 -24.14 8.22
C ALA A 380 3.59 -23.95 7.12
N ILE A 381 3.24 -24.25 5.87
CA ILE A 381 4.14 -24.09 4.72
C ILE A 381 4.49 -22.61 4.52
N THR A 382 3.51 -21.70 4.53
CA THR A 382 3.81 -20.27 4.40
C THR A 382 4.70 -19.79 5.54
N LEU A 383 4.38 -20.10 6.80
CA LEU A 383 5.19 -19.66 7.93
C LEU A 383 6.63 -20.19 7.81
N TRP A 384 6.79 -21.45 7.43
CA TRP A 384 8.09 -22.07 7.21
C TRP A 384 8.86 -21.45 6.03
N THR A 385 8.22 -21.22 4.89
CA THR A 385 8.90 -20.68 3.71
C THR A 385 9.21 -19.19 3.81
N THR A 386 8.39 -18.44 4.53
CA THR A 386 8.55 -16.98 4.66
C THR A 386 9.28 -16.56 5.91
N GLY A 387 9.37 -17.42 6.94
CA GLY A 387 9.90 -17.05 8.26
C GLY A 387 9.11 -15.92 8.93
N TYR A 388 7.83 -15.74 8.58
CA TYR A 388 7.01 -14.62 9.04
C TYR A 388 6.89 -14.54 10.57
N ARG A 389 6.94 -15.69 11.26
CA ARG A 389 6.81 -15.71 12.72
C ARG A 389 8.15 -15.47 13.42
N GLU A 390 9.24 -16.02 12.87
CA GLU A 390 10.59 -15.87 13.41
C GLU A 390 11.13 -14.45 13.20
N GLY A 391 10.79 -13.82 12.08
CA GLY A 391 11.14 -12.44 11.75
C GLY A 391 9.90 -11.56 11.61
N PHE A 392 9.03 -11.54 12.62
CA PHE A 392 7.78 -10.78 12.56
C PHE A 392 8.05 -9.30 12.22
N PRO A 393 7.39 -8.74 11.18
CA PRO A 393 7.64 -7.39 10.71
C PRO A 393 6.98 -6.38 11.66
N SER A 394 7.76 -5.91 12.63
CA SER A 394 7.39 -4.80 13.51
C SER A 394 8.50 -3.78 13.53
N ILE A 395 8.13 -2.51 13.40
CA ILE A 395 9.01 -1.37 13.64
C ILE A 395 8.51 -0.60 14.85
N ASP A 396 9.42 -0.04 15.63
CA ASP A 396 9.07 0.88 16.71
C ASP A 396 9.14 2.30 16.13
N PRO A 397 8.00 3.01 15.96
CA PRO A 397 8.05 4.38 15.50
C PRO A 397 8.86 5.22 16.49
N PRO A 398 9.86 5.98 16.04
CA PRO A 398 10.59 6.85 16.95
C PRO A 398 9.66 7.94 17.49
N ALA A 399 10.03 8.51 18.63
CA ALA A 399 9.29 9.59 19.27
C ALA A 399 10.22 10.79 19.47
N PRO A 400 10.61 11.50 18.38
CA PRO A 400 11.51 12.64 18.50
C PRO A 400 10.88 13.72 19.38
N ALA A 401 11.66 14.26 20.32
CA ALA A 401 11.15 15.16 21.34
C ALA A 401 10.60 16.46 20.73
N PHE A 402 11.19 16.93 19.63
CA PHE A 402 10.71 18.13 18.93
C PHE A 402 9.32 17.93 18.30
N ALA A 403 9.00 16.73 17.79
CA ALA A 403 7.69 16.48 17.19
C ALA A 403 6.62 16.45 18.27
N THR A 404 6.92 15.82 19.42
CA THR A 404 6.06 15.83 20.61
C THR A 404 5.87 17.26 21.12
N PHE A 405 6.94 18.05 21.21
CA PHE A 405 6.87 19.46 21.59
C PHE A 405 5.92 20.24 20.69
N ILE A 406 6.03 20.15 19.37
CA ILE A 406 5.14 20.88 18.44
C ILE A 406 3.70 20.36 18.52
N ALA A 407 3.51 19.05 18.66
CA ALA A 407 2.19 18.45 18.78
C ALA A 407 1.44 18.99 20.02
N GLU A 408 2.13 19.06 21.16
CA GLU A 408 1.57 19.48 22.45
C GLU A 408 1.61 21.00 22.69
N HIS A 409 2.34 21.76 21.86
CA HIS A 409 2.46 23.21 22.01
C HIS A 409 1.09 23.91 21.90
N GLY A 410 0.81 24.87 22.79
CA GLY A 410 -0.49 25.56 22.84
C GLY A 410 -0.81 26.43 21.61
N GLY A 411 0.22 26.85 20.87
CA GLY A 411 0.06 27.65 19.65
C GLY A 411 -0.48 26.83 18.48
N GLU A 412 -1.61 27.24 17.90
CA GLU A 412 -2.14 26.66 16.67
C GLU A 412 -1.49 27.24 15.42
N GLY A 413 -1.02 26.38 14.51
CA GLY A 413 -0.59 26.80 13.18
C GLY A 413 0.15 25.71 12.40
N ALA A 414 0.70 26.11 11.25
CA ALA A 414 1.44 25.25 10.36
C ALA A 414 2.92 25.15 10.75
N ALA A 415 3.55 24.04 10.36
CA ALA A 415 4.99 23.80 10.46
C ALA A 415 5.66 23.81 9.09
N LEU A 416 6.85 24.42 9.02
CA LEU A 416 7.77 24.34 7.89
C LEU A 416 8.96 23.47 8.32
N LEU A 417 9.17 22.36 7.61
CA LEU A 417 10.23 21.39 7.85
C LEU A 417 11.39 21.65 6.88
N LEU A 418 12.59 21.88 7.40
CA LEU A 418 13.76 22.28 6.63
C LEU A 418 15.01 21.43 6.95
N PRO A 419 15.82 21.09 5.94
CA PRO A 419 15.63 21.44 4.52
C PRO A 419 14.47 20.64 3.90
N ALA A 420 13.68 21.24 3.02
CA ALA A 420 12.57 20.52 2.36
C ALA A 420 13.08 19.46 1.37
N VAL A 421 14.31 19.63 0.85
CA VAL A 421 15.02 18.70 -0.02
C VAL A 421 16.50 18.74 0.36
N ARG A 422 17.12 17.60 0.66
CA ARG A 422 18.58 17.50 0.72
C ARG A 422 19.14 17.30 -0.69
N GLY A 423 20.12 18.11 -1.07
CA GLY A 423 20.85 17.87 -2.31
C GLY A 423 21.74 16.63 -2.18
N ALA A 424 21.65 15.72 -3.15
CA ALA A 424 22.49 14.54 -3.19
C ALA A 424 23.88 14.88 -3.74
N SER A 425 24.94 14.49 -3.02
CA SER A 425 26.25 14.37 -3.69
C SER A 425 26.15 13.22 -4.71
N ARG A 426 26.87 13.32 -5.84
CA ARG A 426 26.83 12.32 -6.95
C ARG A 426 27.07 10.86 -6.53
N LYS A 427 27.54 10.62 -5.30
CA LYS A 427 27.84 9.29 -4.75
C LYS A 427 26.71 8.70 -3.90
N HIS A 428 25.70 9.48 -3.52
CA HIS A 428 24.74 9.04 -2.52
C HIS A 428 23.36 8.77 -3.13
N GLU A 429 22.80 7.61 -2.82
CA GLU A 429 21.43 7.27 -3.17
C GLU A 429 20.43 8.00 -2.26
N ARG A 430 19.18 8.17 -2.70
CA ARG A 430 18.16 8.96 -1.97
C ARG A 430 17.88 8.43 -0.55
N PHE A 431 18.05 7.14 -0.31
CA PHE A 431 17.92 6.52 1.02
C PHE A 431 19.11 6.82 1.95
N GLU A 432 20.21 7.34 1.42
CA GLU A 432 21.42 7.71 2.16
C GLU A 432 21.39 9.17 2.65
N LEU A 433 20.29 9.89 2.38
CA LEU A 433 20.12 11.31 2.71
C LEU A 433 18.78 11.58 3.42
N PRO A 434 18.50 10.97 4.59
CA PRO A 434 17.37 11.40 5.42
C PRO A 434 17.46 12.91 5.66
N ILE A 435 16.34 13.64 5.50
CA ILE A 435 16.32 15.11 5.62
C ILE A 435 16.76 15.53 7.01
N TYR A 436 16.30 14.79 8.02
CA TYR A 436 16.73 14.85 9.41
C TYR A 436 17.61 13.63 9.68
N ALA A 437 18.92 13.82 9.65
CA ALA A 437 19.91 12.74 9.51
C ALA A 437 19.88 11.64 10.60
N SER A 438 19.13 11.87 11.66
CA SER A 438 19.28 11.24 12.97
C SER A 438 17.98 10.74 13.60
N LEU A 439 16.85 10.77 12.87
CA LEU A 439 15.55 10.37 13.44
C LEU A 439 15.47 8.87 13.77
N ASP A 440 15.86 8.00 12.84
CA ASP A 440 16.08 6.54 12.97
C ASP A 440 16.36 5.95 11.56
N GLU A 441 17.07 4.82 11.45
CA GLU A 441 17.27 4.16 10.14
C GLU A 441 15.96 3.66 9.52
N SER A 442 14.96 3.34 10.36
CA SER A 442 13.68 2.77 9.94
C SER A 442 12.81 3.68 9.10
N ILE A 443 12.97 5.00 9.24
CA ILE A 443 12.17 6.00 8.51
C ILE A 443 12.87 6.53 7.25
N ARG A 444 14.06 6.02 6.91
CA ARG A 444 14.82 6.50 5.74
C ARG A 444 13.92 6.44 4.49
N SER A 445 13.74 7.60 3.84
CA SER A 445 12.82 7.90 2.70
C SER A 445 11.34 8.21 3.00
N SER A 446 10.87 8.07 4.24
CA SER A 446 9.49 8.39 4.67
C SER A 446 9.43 9.33 5.89
N ASP A 447 10.52 10.04 6.16
CA ASP A 447 10.66 11.03 7.23
C ASP A 447 9.55 12.08 7.22
N LEU A 448 9.27 12.67 6.07
CA LEU A 448 8.23 13.70 5.95
C LEU A 448 6.83 13.13 6.23
N PRO A 449 6.35 12.05 5.59
CA PRO A 449 5.10 11.39 5.97
C PRO A 449 5.01 11.06 7.47
N PHE A 450 6.07 10.51 8.05
CA PHE A 450 6.13 10.18 9.48
C PHE A 450 5.98 11.43 10.35
N LEU A 451 6.78 12.47 10.12
CA LEU A 451 6.75 13.71 10.90
C LEU A 451 5.40 14.42 10.79
N GLN A 452 4.74 14.37 9.63
CA GLN A 452 3.40 14.92 9.47
C GLN A 452 2.37 14.25 10.39
N VAL A 453 2.47 12.94 10.58
CA VAL A 453 1.62 12.20 11.53
C VAL A 453 2.01 12.53 12.96
N ALA A 454 3.31 12.50 13.28
CA ALA A 454 3.83 12.70 14.62
C ALA A 454 3.54 14.12 15.16
N ILE A 455 3.75 15.15 14.33
CA ILE A 455 3.48 16.55 14.68
C ILE A 455 1.98 16.82 14.77
N GLY A 456 1.17 16.17 13.92
CA GLY A 456 -0.28 16.32 13.95
C GLY A 456 -0.81 17.71 13.57
N ARG A 457 0.04 18.58 12.99
CA ARG A 457 -0.30 19.93 12.52
C ARG A 457 -0.36 20.00 10.98
N LYS A 458 -0.76 21.15 10.44
CA LYS A 458 -0.59 21.45 9.01
C LYS A 458 0.90 21.59 8.73
N VAL A 459 1.34 21.14 7.56
CA VAL A 459 2.72 21.33 7.11
C VAL A 459 2.79 21.99 5.74
N MET A 460 3.83 22.79 5.55
CA MET A 460 4.12 23.45 4.29
C MET A 460 4.69 22.49 3.25
N ASN A 461 5.46 21.49 3.69
CA ASN A 461 6.10 20.49 2.85
C ASN A 461 5.09 19.48 2.31
N ALA A 462 5.29 19.02 1.08
CA ALA A 462 4.49 17.97 0.45
C ALA A 462 5.37 16.75 0.12
N PRO A 463 4.92 15.50 0.36
CA PRO A 463 5.68 14.32 -0.04
C PRO A 463 5.88 14.27 -1.56
N THR A 464 7.13 14.29 -2.00
CA THR A 464 7.45 14.23 -3.43
C THR A 464 7.17 12.85 -4.03
N GLY A 465 6.83 12.78 -5.33
CA GLY A 465 6.70 11.51 -6.07
C GLY A 465 5.34 10.81 -5.95
N LEU A 466 4.35 11.45 -5.32
CA LEU A 466 2.97 10.96 -5.26
C LEU A 466 2.17 11.38 -6.51
N PHE A 467 1.97 10.46 -7.46
CA PHE A 467 1.11 10.71 -8.64
C PHE A 467 -0.36 10.97 -8.30
N THR A 468 -0.79 10.64 -7.09
CA THR A 468 -2.14 10.87 -6.59
C THR A 468 -2.28 12.16 -5.81
N MET A 469 -1.34 13.11 -5.96
CA MET A 469 -1.34 14.40 -5.28
C MET A 469 -1.01 15.54 -6.26
N ILE A 470 -1.70 16.68 -6.14
CA ILE A 470 -1.45 17.91 -6.92
C ILE A 470 -1.75 19.13 -6.08
N ALA A 471 -0.91 20.15 -6.17
CA ALA A 471 -1.14 21.42 -5.51
C ALA A 471 -2.50 22.00 -5.93
N ARG A 472 -3.31 22.40 -4.96
CA ARG A 472 -4.66 22.95 -5.20
C ARG A 472 -4.60 24.20 -6.06
N HIS A 473 -3.62 25.05 -5.79
CA HIS A 473 -3.23 26.19 -6.59
C HIS A 473 -1.73 26.09 -6.79
N ALA A 474 -1.23 26.56 -7.94
CA ALA A 474 0.21 26.78 -8.07
C ALA A 474 0.64 27.64 -6.89
N GLN A 475 1.53 27.12 -6.04
CA GLN A 475 2.15 27.94 -5.01
C GLN A 475 2.75 29.15 -5.71
N SER A 476 2.61 30.33 -5.09
CA SER A 476 3.19 31.52 -5.70
C SER A 476 4.68 31.26 -5.92
N GLU A 477 5.19 31.61 -7.10
CA GLU A 477 6.60 31.41 -7.44
C GLU A 477 7.53 31.98 -6.36
N ARG A 478 7.09 33.05 -5.69
CA ARG A 478 7.74 33.66 -4.54
C ARG A 478 7.90 32.72 -3.35
N VAL A 479 6.84 31.98 -2.98
CA VAL A 479 6.88 31.02 -1.86
C VAL A 479 7.74 29.81 -2.21
N THR A 480 7.60 29.28 -3.43
CA THR A 480 8.46 28.18 -3.90
C THR A 480 9.93 28.60 -3.90
N ARG A 481 10.24 29.79 -4.40
CA ARG A 481 11.60 30.35 -4.40
C ARG A 481 12.10 30.59 -2.98
N PHE A 482 11.26 31.09 -2.07
CA PHE A 482 11.62 31.27 -0.66
C PHE A 482 12.03 29.96 0.00
N VAL A 483 11.26 28.88 -0.18
CA VAL A 483 11.63 27.56 0.36
C VAL A 483 12.90 27.03 -0.30
N GLN A 484 13.07 27.24 -1.62
CA GLN A 484 14.30 26.87 -2.32
C GLN A 484 15.52 27.62 -1.77
N ASP A 485 15.42 28.94 -1.58
CA ASP A 485 16.48 29.77 -1.01
C ASP A 485 16.83 29.29 0.40
N LEU A 486 15.84 28.93 1.22
CA LEU A 486 16.09 28.33 2.53
C LEU A 486 16.79 26.97 2.44
N ASN A 487 16.46 26.13 1.46
CA ASN A 487 17.18 24.87 1.23
C ASN A 487 18.62 25.13 0.78
N ASP A 488 18.85 26.12 -0.09
CA ASP A 488 20.17 26.43 -0.62
C ASP A 488 21.15 26.93 0.46
N LEU A 489 20.65 27.32 1.64
CA LEU A 489 21.50 27.60 2.81
C LEU A 489 22.23 26.36 3.35
N CYS A 490 21.75 25.14 3.05
CA CYS A 490 22.36 23.89 3.50
C CYS A 490 23.46 23.38 2.55
N THR A 491 23.64 23.99 1.37
CA THR A 491 24.58 23.51 0.34
C THR A 491 26.04 23.36 0.81
N PRO A 492 26.57 24.16 1.76
CA PRO A 492 27.93 23.95 2.25
C PRO A 492 28.09 22.61 2.96
N GLN A 493 27.15 22.24 3.82
CA GLN A 493 27.24 20.99 4.58
C GLN A 493 26.82 19.80 3.72
N THR A 494 25.75 19.92 2.93
CA THR A 494 25.21 18.77 2.19
C THR A 494 25.96 18.46 0.89
N MET A 495 26.58 19.48 0.27
CA MET A 495 27.21 19.35 -1.05
C MET A 495 28.64 19.89 -1.13
N GLY A 496 29.18 20.50 -0.07
CA GLY A 496 30.51 21.12 -0.09
C GLY A 496 30.61 22.32 -1.03
N MET A 497 29.48 22.95 -1.36
CA MET A 497 29.40 24.11 -2.25
C MET A 497 29.10 25.38 -1.44
N PRO A 498 29.56 26.57 -1.86
CA PRO A 498 29.18 27.80 -1.18
C PRO A 498 27.64 27.99 -1.22
N ILE A 499 27.12 28.75 -0.24
CA ILE A 499 25.71 29.15 -0.22
C ILE A 499 25.40 29.93 -1.51
N ALA A 500 24.29 29.59 -2.15
CA ALA A 500 23.86 30.30 -3.36
C ALA A 500 23.69 31.81 -3.08
N PRO A 501 24.17 32.71 -3.97
CA PRO A 501 24.00 34.15 -3.77
C PRO A 501 22.53 34.58 -3.63
N SER A 502 21.59 33.91 -4.33
CA SER A 502 20.15 34.15 -4.18
C SER A 502 19.67 33.95 -2.75
N ALA A 503 20.21 32.94 -2.05
CA ALA A 503 19.88 32.62 -0.67
C ALA A 503 20.44 33.62 0.36
N THR A 504 21.33 34.55 -0.05
CA THR A 504 21.94 35.54 0.85
C THR A 504 21.64 37.00 0.48
N GLN A 505 21.58 37.35 -0.82
CA GLN A 505 21.57 38.75 -1.29
C GLN A 505 20.24 39.51 -1.15
N GLU A 506 19.09 38.84 -1.01
CA GLU A 506 17.76 39.49 -0.95
C GLU A 506 17.02 39.31 0.39
N PRO A 507 17.58 39.76 1.54
CA PRO A 507 16.99 39.50 2.86
C PRO A 507 15.62 40.16 3.05
N GLN A 508 15.39 41.35 2.51
CA GLN A 508 14.11 42.07 2.67
C GLN A 508 12.94 41.35 2.02
N GLN A 509 13.14 40.75 0.84
CA GLN A 509 12.11 39.97 0.16
C GLN A 509 11.76 38.71 0.95
N ARG A 510 12.76 38.03 1.52
CA ARG A 510 12.54 36.86 2.37
C ARG A 510 11.78 37.21 3.65
N VAL A 511 12.12 38.32 4.31
CA VAL A 511 11.37 38.84 5.47
C VAL A 511 9.91 39.12 5.09
N ALA A 512 9.66 39.81 3.98
CA ALA A 512 8.29 40.11 3.54
C ALA A 512 7.46 38.83 3.28
N ILE A 513 8.07 37.80 2.70
CA ILE A 513 7.41 36.50 2.47
C ILE A 513 7.17 35.76 3.80
N ALA A 514 8.16 35.75 4.70
CA ALA A 514 8.04 35.14 6.01
C ALA A 514 6.92 35.79 6.84
N ASN A 515 6.85 37.12 6.87
CA ASN A 515 5.77 37.86 7.55
C ASN A 515 4.40 37.46 6.98
N ALA A 516 4.26 37.43 5.65
CA ALA A 516 3.02 36.99 5.01
C ALA A 516 2.65 35.53 5.38
N LEU A 517 3.63 34.62 5.49
CA LEU A 517 3.38 33.24 5.90
C LEU A 517 2.98 33.15 7.38
N VAL A 518 3.59 33.94 8.26
CA VAL A 518 3.24 34.03 9.68
C VAL A 518 1.82 34.58 9.86
N ASP A 519 1.45 35.59 9.09
CA ASP A 519 0.09 36.14 9.02
C ASP A 519 -0.93 35.08 8.55
N MET A 520 -0.53 34.23 7.59
CA MET A 520 -1.33 33.11 7.10
C MET A 520 -1.39 31.92 8.09
N GLY A 521 -0.62 31.95 9.17
CA GLY A 521 -0.66 30.93 10.23
C GLY A 521 0.54 29.98 10.27
N LEU A 522 1.67 30.31 9.65
CA LEU A 522 2.94 29.65 9.96
C LEU A 522 3.33 29.94 11.42
N ARG A 523 3.61 28.89 12.19
CA ARG A 523 3.95 29.00 13.61
C ARG A 523 5.22 28.27 14.00
N PHE A 524 5.59 27.23 13.26
CA PHE A 524 6.76 26.43 13.59
C PHE A 524 7.70 26.35 12.40
N VAL A 525 8.98 26.60 12.61
CA VAL A 525 10.04 26.31 11.63
C VAL A 525 11.00 25.32 12.28
N VAL A 526 11.17 24.16 11.64
CA VAL A 526 11.96 23.05 12.16
C VAL A 526 13.21 22.92 11.31
N LEU A 527 14.37 23.18 11.90
CA LEU A 527 15.66 23.21 11.23
C LEU A 527 16.52 22.01 11.67
N ASP A 528 17.05 21.26 10.71
CA ASP A 528 18.16 20.32 10.92
C ASP A 528 19.48 21.12 11.05
N GLU A 529 20.07 21.14 12.25
CA GLU A 529 21.27 21.93 12.52
C GLU A 529 22.51 21.42 11.80
N GLU A 530 22.63 20.10 11.62
CA GLU A 530 23.75 19.47 10.94
C GLU A 530 23.72 19.85 9.45
N ALA A 531 22.53 19.84 8.84
CA ALA A 531 22.37 20.22 7.44
C ALA A 531 22.70 21.70 7.20
N TYR A 532 22.34 22.59 8.11
CA TYR A 532 22.55 24.03 7.90
C TYR A 532 23.93 24.50 8.36
N GLY A 533 24.51 23.87 9.38
CA GLY A 533 25.72 24.37 10.05
C GLY A 533 25.54 25.76 10.65
N VAL A 534 26.60 26.29 11.27
CA VAL A 534 26.53 27.57 12.01
C VAL A 534 26.13 28.74 11.10
N GLU A 535 26.74 28.85 9.92
CA GLU A 535 26.48 29.95 8.98
C GLU A 535 25.08 29.86 8.35
N GLY A 536 24.67 28.67 7.89
CA GLY A 536 23.34 28.48 7.29
C GLY A 536 22.22 28.74 8.29
N LEU A 537 22.37 28.30 9.55
CA LEU A 537 21.39 28.56 10.61
C LEU A 537 21.23 30.07 10.87
N ALA A 538 22.34 30.82 10.89
CA ALA A 538 22.29 32.26 11.08
C ALA A 538 21.48 32.95 9.97
N TYR A 539 21.65 32.54 8.71
CA TYR A 539 20.85 33.06 7.59
C TYR A 539 19.39 32.59 7.62
N ALA A 540 19.13 31.34 7.99
CA ALA A 540 17.78 30.78 8.08
C ALA A 540 16.92 31.48 9.14
N ARG A 541 17.57 32.01 10.19
CA ARG A 541 16.92 32.78 11.26
C ARG A 541 16.46 34.18 10.82
N LEU A 542 17.17 34.83 9.89
CA LEU A 542 16.93 36.23 9.55
C LEU A 542 15.49 36.56 9.14
N PRO A 543 14.81 35.77 8.27
CA PRO A 543 13.45 36.08 7.83
C PRO A 543 12.42 36.05 8.96
N PHE A 544 12.69 35.31 10.04
CA PHE A 544 11.75 35.06 11.12
C PHE A 544 12.06 35.84 12.40
N LYS A 545 13.15 36.62 12.43
CA LYS A 545 13.68 37.27 13.64
C LYS A 545 12.63 38.11 14.38
N ASP A 546 11.83 38.89 13.66
CA ASP A 546 10.85 39.79 14.25
C ASP A 546 9.59 39.06 14.76
N HIS A 547 9.40 37.80 14.34
CA HIS A 547 8.31 36.94 14.75
C HIS A 547 8.74 35.86 15.76
N LEU A 548 10.03 35.75 16.11
CA LEU A 548 10.53 34.67 16.95
C LEU A 548 10.13 34.86 18.42
N ALA A 549 9.24 34.00 18.91
CA ALA A 549 8.77 34.01 20.30
C ALA A 549 9.61 33.06 21.18
N GLU A 550 9.91 31.87 20.68
CA GLU A 550 10.73 30.87 21.35
C GLU A 550 11.65 30.20 20.31
N GLU A 551 12.87 29.89 20.74
CA GLU A 551 13.83 29.08 20.00
C GLU A 551 14.26 27.95 20.91
N ARG A 552 13.99 26.72 20.49
CA ARG A 552 14.25 25.54 21.31
C ARG A 552 15.09 24.52 20.56
N HIS A 553 16.25 24.24 21.11
CA HIS A 553 17.15 23.20 20.64
C HIS A 553 16.81 21.84 21.29
N PHE A 554 16.86 20.77 20.51
CA PHE A 554 16.61 19.39 20.96
C PHE A 554 17.88 18.55 20.84
N ALA A 555 18.51 18.29 21.99
CA ALA A 555 19.71 17.47 22.13
C ALA A 555 19.42 15.97 22.34
N ASP A 556 18.28 15.47 21.85
CA ASP A 556 17.86 14.05 21.93
C ASP A 556 18.53 13.16 20.85
N GLY A 557 19.61 13.66 20.25
CA GLY A 557 20.28 13.04 19.10
C GLY A 557 19.73 13.51 17.76
N THR A 558 18.56 14.17 17.71
CA THR A 558 17.98 14.66 16.45
C THR A 558 18.74 15.86 15.87
N GLY A 559 19.38 16.68 16.70
CA GLY A 559 20.11 17.87 16.23
C GLY A 559 19.16 18.88 15.57
N VAL A 560 17.95 19.01 16.13
CA VAL A 560 16.90 19.87 15.58
C VAL A 560 16.71 21.11 16.45
N THR A 561 16.57 22.27 15.81
CA THR A 561 16.05 23.48 16.44
C THR A 561 14.67 23.81 15.91
N VAL A 562 13.76 24.16 16.81
CA VAL A 562 12.41 24.63 16.50
C VAL A 562 12.31 26.11 16.81
N PHE A 563 11.93 26.91 15.82
CA PHE A 563 11.48 28.28 16.00
C PHE A 563 9.97 28.30 16.18
N VAL A 564 9.50 28.88 17.28
CA VAL A 564 8.10 29.18 17.54
C VAL A 564 7.86 30.64 17.19
N LEU A 565 6.90 30.88 16.28
CA LEU A 565 6.62 32.19 15.72
C LEU A 565 5.32 32.76 16.28
N GLN A 566 5.31 34.07 16.53
CA GLN A 566 4.13 34.86 16.89
C GLN A 566 3.80 35.89 15.79
N PRO A 567 2.51 36.22 15.59
CA PRO A 567 2.08 37.28 14.67
C PRO A 567 2.76 38.61 14.91
#